data_AF-A0A7W7IF96-F1
#
_entry.id   AF-A0A7W7IF96-F1
#
_cell.length_a   1.000
_cell.length_b   1.000
_cell.length_c   1.000
_cell.angle_alpha   90.00
_cell.angle_beta   90.00
_cell.angle_gamma   90.00
#
_symmetry.space_group_name_H-M   'P 1'
#
loop_
_entity.id
_entity.type
_entity.pdbx_description
1 polymer ?
#
loop_
_entity_poly.entity_id
_entity_poly.type
_entity_poly.pdbx_seq_one_letter_code
_entity_poly.pdbx_strand_id
1 'polypeptide(L)'
;MTLPTTPDSTLSRKDALARARQSRRPSRLGRRAGTAPEPDYPVPDDAGFPGLLKRVWRRAAAEPDLSSAMDTLLTLAGHVPADIQLRALPAAEECALTVLFGRSWRTPGLRGTAPEAGAPAAFLGEIGLNTSGRIVVRVPSEPPLAGEEDLVGGVLRVPWSDRDLARYRAELAAATERLRGSAADCRAWLAAAGPDGRRDMLENLKEAALRTAPFVLYSGDRQYTNFRDRNTLAGKTLWPGHPDCALSSLATVPLDLWSDSDVLMVTCLTLLVRSAGFARIEEANGTQLTVDHVARLLERTRAAYDAVPGGERIPPAASDSVADLGGLAAAIARRRREIAGRVRLYREIHGPLMHKIERVAGAPAGEARELEADLCARLSERLPVSGGSLAELGASLEASPGWLAEPHGASRTGLESLVHETVRASTAAFDADFAMSRGMRSLTALTAALRGGDWPEIAAWDLPHFFCCVVPAPDARRYFGDSAAHMADAAWAMSARMQYNSWHFLAGNLPKVPEVAARDYFVPPTIPDIAYYSDQHHHGHVAAKVRFTIRSPQPVRVLDRTFDGFVDLRLLRCEGLPYGEQDLLAADRASGFIAKATGLAAGLVAGGADIEVTDFDSRWHWETIAE
;
A
#
# COMPACT_ATOMS: atom_id res chain seq x y z
N MET A 1 -15.51 26.56 -2.43
CA MET A 1 -16.20 27.15 -1.27
C MET A 1 -16.72 26.03 -0.38
N THR A 2 -16.07 25.80 0.77
CA THR A 2 -16.37 24.79 1.80
C THR A 2 -17.71 25.04 2.49
N LEU A 3 -18.41 23.97 2.88
CA LEU A 3 -19.43 24.09 3.93
C LEU A 3 -18.68 24.25 5.25
N PRO A 4 -19.11 25.14 6.17
CA PRO A 4 -18.49 25.23 7.48
C PRO A 4 -18.60 23.89 8.22
N THR A 5 -17.57 23.59 9.00
CA THR A 5 -17.39 22.35 9.79
C THR A 5 -18.43 22.22 10.92
N THR A 6 -19.16 23.30 11.21
CA THR A 6 -20.43 23.33 11.96
C THR A 6 -21.56 23.80 11.05
N PRO A 7 -22.84 23.45 11.29
CA PRO A 7 -23.95 23.98 10.51
C PRO A 7 -23.83 25.50 10.41
N ASP A 8 -23.72 26.01 9.18
CA ASP A 8 -23.66 27.44 8.96
C ASP A 8 -24.98 28.04 9.43
N SER A 9 -25.00 28.63 10.63
CA SER A 9 -26.19 29.24 11.21
C SER A 9 -26.70 30.43 10.39
N THR A 10 -25.92 30.85 9.38
CA THR A 10 -26.27 31.91 8.43
C THR A 10 -26.93 31.39 7.14
N LEU A 11 -26.85 30.10 6.83
CA LEU A 11 -27.50 29.51 5.65
C LEU A 11 -28.84 28.89 6.03
N SER A 12 -29.88 29.15 5.23
CA SER A 12 -31.13 28.44 5.40
C SER A 12 -30.93 26.94 5.12
N ARG A 13 -31.67 26.08 5.82
CA ARG A 13 -31.67 24.62 5.57
C ARG A 13 -31.87 24.26 4.09
N LYS A 14 -32.63 25.10 3.36
CA LYS A 14 -32.88 24.96 1.92
C LYS A 14 -31.61 25.20 1.09
N ASP A 15 -30.82 26.22 1.44
CA ASP A 15 -29.60 26.59 0.71
C ASP A 15 -28.47 25.59 1.00
N ALA A 16 -28.36 25.11 2.23
CA ALA A 16 -27.44 24.02 2.59
C ALA A 16 -27.75 22.73 1.79
N LEU A 17 -29.04 22.35 1.68
CA LEU A 17 -29.47 21.20 0.88
C LEU A 17 -29.29 21.43 -0.63
N ALA A 18 -29.49 22.64 -1.13
CA ALA A 18 -29.25 22.97 -2.53
C ALA A 18 -27.77 22.87 -2.89
N ARG A 19 -26.88 23.35 -2.00
CA ARG A 19 -25.42 23.28 -2.15
C ARG A 19 -24.91 21.83 -2.04
N ALA A 20 -25.47 21.03 -1.13
CA ALA A 20 -25.16 19.60 -1.04
C ALA A 20 -25.52 18.80 -2.32
N ARG A 21 -26.45 19.32 -3.14
CA ARG A 21 -26.85 18.73 -4.43
C ARG A 21 -26.00 19.19 -5.61
N GLN A 22 -25.02 20.07 -5.41
CA GLN A 22 -24.11 20.54 -6.45
C GLN A 22 -22.95 19.55 -6.68
N SER A 23 -22.46 19.53 -7.92
CA SER A 23 -21.26 18.79 -8.29
C SER A 23 -20.06 19.32 -7.52
N ARG A 24 -19.29 18.40 -6.96
CA ARG A 24 -17.99 18.71 -6.34
C ARG A 24 -16.83 18.68 -7.35
N ARG A 25 -17.07 18.33 -8.61
CA ARG A 25 -16.03 18.38 -9.67
C ARG A 25 -15.74 19.85 -10.07
N PRO A 26 -14.45 20.28 -10.10
CA PRO A 26 -14.03 21.60 -10.57
C PRO A 26 -14.69 22.05 -11.89
N SER A 27 -14.65 21.21 -12.94
CA SER A 27 -15.23 21.53 -14.26
C SER A 27 -16.75 21.72 -14.30
N ARG A 28 -17.43 21.40 -13.19
CA ARG A 28 -18.90 21.40 -13.06
C ARG A 28 -19.39 22.17 -11.85
N LEU A 29 -18.58 23.05 -11.28
CA LEU A 29 -19.00 23.89 -10.16
C LEU A 29 -20.31 24.62 -10.50
N GLY A 30 -21.26 24.59 -9.57
CA GLY A 30 -22.61 25.15 -9.75
C GLY A 30 -23.60 24.27 -10.51
N ARG A 31 -23.20 23.14 -11.11
CA ARG A 31 -24.12 22.17 -11.74
C ARG A 31 -24.64 21.14 -10.74
N ARG A 32 -25.76 20.47 -11.04
CA ARG A 32 -26.31 19.38 -10.20
C ARG A 32 -25.41 18.14 -10.23
N ALA A 33 -25.21 17.48 -9.09
CA ALA A 33 -24.46 16.24 -9.01
C ALA A 33 -25.19 15.07 -9.73
N GLY A 34 -24.44 14.18 -10.39
CA GLY A 34 -24.97 12.91 -10.93
C GLY A 34 -25.72 12.99 -12.25
N THR A 35 -25.58 14.06 -13.05
CA THR A 35 -26.34 14.26 -14.29
C THR A 35 -25.66 13.71 -15.57
N ALA A 36 -24.57 12.94 -15.45
CA ALA A 36 -23.86 12.44 -16.62
C ALA A 36 -24.34 11.02 -16.99
N PRO A 37 -24.87 10.82 -18.22
CA PRO A 37 -25.31 9.49 -18.68
C PRO A 37 -24.13 8.54 -18.93
N GLU A 38 -22.93 9.07 -19.17
CA GLU A 38 -21.69 8.33 -19.41
C GLU A 38 -20.52 8.97 -18.62
N PRO A 39 -19.41 8.24 -18.38
CA PRO A 39 -18.21 8.81 -17.78
C PRO A 39 -17.63 9.95 -18.62
N ASP A 40 -17.34 11.09 -18.00
CA ASP A 40 -16.81 12.29 -18.68
C ASP A 40 -15.47 12.05 -19.40
N TYR A 41 -14.67 11.14 -18.85
CA TYR A 41 -13.35 10.79 -19.34
C TYR A 41 -13.27 9.27 -19.45
N PRO A 42 -13.73 8.67 -20.57
CA PRO A 42 -13.69 7.24 -20.76
C PRO A 42 -12.24 6.77 -20.78
N VAL A 43 -11.98 5.68 -20.07
CA VAL A 43 -10.67 5.02 -20.05
C VAL A 43 -10.74 3.86 -21.06
N PRO A 44 -9.74 3.68 -21.95
CA PRO A 44 -9.72 2.57 -22.88
C PRO A 44 -9.83 1.20 -22.19
N ASP A 45 -10.50 0.24 -22.83
CA ASP A 45 -10.69 -1.12 -22.30
C ASP A 45 -9.36 -1.89 -22.11
N ASP A 46 -8.30 -1.48 -22.82
CA ASP A 46 -6.95 -2.01 -22.69
C ASP A 46 -6.02 -1.11 -21.84
N ALA A 47 -6.58 -0.18 -21.06
CA ALA A 47 -5.82 0.56 -20.06
C ALA A 47 -5.59 -0.27 -18.80
N GLY A 48 -4.53 0.08 -18.05
CA GLY A 48 -4.19 -0.59 -16.80
C GLY A 48 -3.83 -2.06 -16.97
N PHE A 49 -4.13 -2.86 -15.94
CA PHE A 49 -3.66 -4.24 -15.82
C PHE A 49 -4.07 -5.16 -16.98
N PRO A 50 -5.33 -5.19 -17.47
CA PRO A 50 -5.68 -6.03 -18.61
C PRO A 50 -4.84 -5.74 -19.86
N GLY A 51 -4.56 -4.46 -20.11
CA GLY A 51 -3.65 -4.04 -21.18
C GLY A 51 -2.22 -4.49 -20.99
N LEU A 52 -1.71 -4.34 -19.76
CA LEU A 52 -0.37 -4.83 -19.40
C LEU A 52 -0.26 -6.34 -19.67
N LEU A 53 -1.20 -7.14 -19.17
CA LEU A 53 -1.19 -8.59 -19.36
C LEU A 53 -1.21 -8.98 -20.84
N LYS A 54 -2.05 -8.34 -21.66
CA LYS A 54 -2.08 -8.57 -23.12
C LYS A 54 -0.75 -8.21 -23.79
N ARG A 55 -0.05 -7.16 -23.35
CA ARG A 55 1.29 -6.80 -23.86
C ARG A 55 2.35 -7.81 -23.41
N VAL A 56 2.33 -8.21 -22.15
CA VAL A 56 3.25 -9.21 -21.58
C VAL A 56 3.10 -10.54 -22.33
N TRP A 57 1.86 -11.01 -22.52
CA TRP A 57 1.59 -12.26 -23.24
C TRP A 57 2.11 -12.21 -24.68
N ARG A 58 1.80 -11.14 -25.42
CA ARG A 58 2.28 -10.97 -26.80
C ARG A 58 3.80 -10.97 -26.87
N ARG A 59 4.47 -10.30 -25.93
CA ARG A 59 5.93 -10.29 -25.86
C ARG A 59 6.49 -11.68 -25.58
N ALA A 60 5.98 -12.36 -24.54
CA ALA A 60 6.43 -13.71 -24.18
C ALA A 60 6.26 -14.71 -25.34
N ALA A 61 5.14 -14.62 -26.08
CA ALA A 61 4.89 -15.46 -27.25
C ALA A 61 5.80 -15.15 -28.46
N ALA A 62 6.47 -14.00 -28.47
CA ALA A 62 7.40 -13.58 -29.51
C ALA A 62 8.87 -13.74 -29.12
N GLU A 63 9.17 -14.15 -27.88
CA GLU A 63 10.54 -14.42 -27.43
C GLU A 63 11.12 -15.63 -28.19
N PRO A 64 12.44 -15.66 -28.46
CA PRO A 64 13.06 -16.68 -29.31
C PRO A 64 13.12 -18.06 -28.67
N ASP A 65 12.99 -18.15 -27.34
CA ASP A 65 13.08 -19.38 -26.58
C ASP A 65 12.21 -19.34 -25.31
N LEU A 66 11.92 -20.52 -24.75
CA LEU A 66 11.06 -20.66 -23.58
C LEU A 66 11.63 -20.03 -22.30
N SER A 67 12.95 -19.95 -22.15
CA SER A 67 13.57 -19.31 -20.97
C SER A 67 13.37 -17.79 -21.03
N SER A 68 13.54 -17.18 -22.19
CA SER A 68 13.30 -15.75 -22.42
C SER A 68 11.81 -15.41 -22.27
N ALA A 69 10.92 -16.27 -22.77
CA ALA A 69 9.49 -16.16 -22.53
C ALA A 69 9.14 -16.24 -21.04
N MET A 70 9.74 -17.19 -20.31
CA MET A 70 9.56 -17.33 -18.85
C MET A 70 10.05 -16.11 -18.08
N ASP A 71 11.22 -15.55 -18.41
CA ASP A 71 11.71 -14.31 -17.79
C ASP A 71 10.74 -13.13 -18.02
N THR A 72 10.16 -13.05 -19.22
CA THR A 72 9.11 -12.05 -19.53
C THR A 72 7.85 -12.27 -18.70
N LEU A 73 7.37 -13.50 -18.56
CA LEU A 73 6.17 -13.80 -17.77
C LEU A 73 6.41 -13.54 -16.27
N LEU A 74 7.54 -14.02 -15.72
CA LEU A 74 7.86 -13.91 -14.29
C LEU A 74 7.99 -12.47 -13.84
N THR A 75 8.49 -11.60 -14.71
CA THR A 75 8.70 -10.18 -14.39
C THR A 75 7.55 -9.29 -14.84
N LEU A 76 6.50 -9.85 -15.46
CA LEU A 76 5.50 -9.10 -16.23
C LEU A 76 6.16 -8.07 -17.16
N ALA A 77 7.16 -8.52 -17.93
CA ALA A 77 8.01 -7.70 -18.78
C ALA A 77 8.73 -6.56 -18.03
N GLY A 78 9.32 -6.87 -16.87
CA GLY A 78 10.08 -5.92 -16.04
C GLY A 78 9.27 -5.02 -15.12
N HIS A 79 7.96 -5.27 -14.97
CA HIS A 79 7.09 -4.46 -14.11
C HIS A 79 7.05 -4.95 -12.65
N VAL A 80 7.47 -6.19 -12.39
CA VAL A 80 7.58 -6.77 -11.05
C VAL A 80 8.84 -7.64 -10.90
N PRO A 81 9.38 -7.77 -9.67
CA PRO A 81 10.39 -8.79 -9.36
C PRO A 81 9.90 -10.21 -9.65
N ALA A 82 10.74 -11.02 -10.30
CA ALA A 82 10.43 -12.42 -10.64
C ALA A 82 10.14 -13.29 -9.41
N ASP A 83 10.72 -12.97 -8.25
CA ASP A 83 10.54 -13.75 -7.03
C ASP A 83 9.09 -13.75 -6.53
N ILE A 84 8.33 -12.69 -6.83
CA ILE A 84 6.92 -12.59 -6.44
C ILE A 84 6.11 -13.69 -7.13
N GLN A 85 6.25 -13.83 -8.44
CA GLN A 85 5.57 -14.87 -9.22
C GLN A 85 6.05 -16.27 -8.85
N LEU A 86 7.36 -16.46 -8.64
CA LEU A 86 7.88 -17.77 -8.22
C LEU A 86 7.27 -18.24 -6.90
N ARG A 87 7.00 -17.32 -5.96
CA ARG A 87 6.31 -17.63 -4.69
C ARG A 87 4.79 -17.73 -4.82
N ALA A 88 4.21 -17.35 -5.95
CA ALA A 88 2.78 -17.47 -6.21
C ALA A 88 2.38 -18.89 -6.62
N LEU A 89 3.33 -19.69 -7.08
CA LEU A 89 3.12 -21.03 -7.63
C LEU A 89 2.80 -22.03 -6.52
N PRO A 90 1.72 -22.83 -6.66
CA PRO A 90 1.52 -24.03 -5.86
C PRO A 90 2.72 -24.99 -5.94
N ALA A 91 2.83 -25.89 -4.97
CA ALA A 91 3.98 -26.80 -4.86
C ALA A 91 4.23 -27.61 -6.14
N ALA A 92 3.17 -28.08 -6.80
CA ALA A 92 3.28 -28.82 -8.06
C ALA A 92 3.90 -27.97 -9.17
N GLU A 93 3.43 -26.74 -9.36
CA GLU A 93 3.94 -25.82 -10.38
C GLU A 93 5.36 -25.33 -10.05
N GLU A 94 5.68 -25.09 -8.77
CA GLU A 94 7.04 -24.76 -8.32
C GLU A 94 8.02 -25.87 -8.68
N CYS A 95 7.67 -27.13 -8.41
CA CYS A 95 8.48 -28.29 -8.78
C CYS A 95 8.66 -28.38 -10.29
N ALA A 96 7.62 -28.11 -11.08
CA ALA A 96 7.71 -28.10 -12.54
C ALA A 96 8.71 -27.05 -13.04
N LEU A 97 8.62 -25.79 -12.56
CA LEU A 97 9.58 -24.76 -12.97
C LEU A 97 11.01 -25.04 -12.50
N THR A 98 11.17 -25.67 -11.34
CA THR A 98 12.47 -26.08 -10.82
C THR A 98 13.11 -27.13 -11.74
N VAL A 99 12.33 -28.12 -12.17
CA VAL A 99 12.85 -29.20 -13.04
C VAL A 99 13.14 -28.69 -14.45
N LEU A 100 12.19 -27.97 -15.05
CA LEU A 100 12.23 -27.58 -16.46
C LEU A 100 13.14 -26.38 -16.72
N PHE A 101 13.16 -25.39 -15.83
CA PHE A 101 13.86 -24.14 -16.04
C PHE A 101 14.97 -23.88 -15.01
N GLY A 102 15.13 -24.77 -14.03
CA GLY A 102 16.02 -24.53 -12.89
C GLY A 102 15.63 -23.30 -12.07
N ARG A 103 14.36 -22.88 -12.12
CA ARG A 103 13.88 -21.67 -11.44
C ARG A 103 13.10 -22.03 -10.19
N SER A 104 13.53 -21.50 -9.05
CA SER A 104 12.80 -21.60 -7.79
C SER A 104 13.01 -20.33 -6.97
N TRP A 105 11.99 -19.91 -6.24
CA TRP A 105 12.14 -18.88 -5.20
C TRP A 105 13.06 -19.35 -4.07
N ARG A 106 13.29 -20.68 -3.97
CA ARG A 106 14.15 -21.30 -2.96
C ARG A 106 15.63 -21.04 -3.18
N THR A 107 16.05 -20.96 -4.43
CA THR A 107 17.43 -20.71 -4.84
C THR A 107 17.46 -19.58 -5.87
N PRO A 108 17.32 -18.32 -5.41
CA PRO A 108 17.27 -17.17 -6.30
C PRO A 108 18.51 -17.08 -7.19
N GLY A 109 18.33 -16.75 -8.47
CA GLY A 109 19.43 -16.47 -9.41
C GLY A 109 20.02 -17.70 -10.10
N LEU A 110 19.73 -18.93 -9.66
CA LEU A 110 20.06 -20.12 -10.44
C LEU A 110 19.16 -20.18 -11.68
N ARG A 111 19.79 -20.42 -12.84
CA ARG A 111 19.11 -20.65 -14.11
C ARG A 111 19.52 -22.04 -14.60
N GLY A 112 18.54 -22.90 -14.80
CA GLY A 112 18.74 -24.16 -15.52
C GLY A 112 18.75 -23.91 -17.02
N THR A 113 19.27 -24.88 -17.76
CA THR A 113 19.03 -24.97 -19.19
C THR A 113 17.57 -25.39 -19.41
N ALA A 114 16.82 -24.60 -20.18
CA ALA A 114 15.47 -24.99 -20.60
C ALA A 114 15.51 -26.30 -21.40
N PRO A 115 14.38 -27.03 -21.52
CA PRO A 115 14.34 -28.27 -22.28
C PRO A 115 14.72 -28.01 -23.75
N GLU A 116 15.57 -28.87 -24.33
CA GLU A 116 16.00 -28.73 -25.72
C GLU A 116 14.83 -28.91 -26.70
N ALA A 117 14.74 -28.00 -27.67
CA ALA A 117 13.76 -28.10 -28.75
C ALA A 117 14.11 -29.28 -29.67
N GLY A 118 13.21 -30.27 -29.79
CA GLY A 118 13.34 -31.40 -30.71
C GLY A 118 13.67 -32.76 -30.07
N ALA A 119 13.91 -32.82 -28.76
CA ALA A 119 13.98 -34.10 -28.04
C ALA A 119 12.59 -34.76 -27.94
N PRO A 120 12.50 -36.11 -27.97
CA PRO A 120 11.23 -36.81 -27.81
C PRO A 120 10.59 -36.48 -26.46
N ALA A 121 9.39 -35.89 -26.50
CA ALA A 121 8.64 -35.50 -25.31
C ALA A 121 7.79 -36.68 -24.79
N ALA A 122 7.97 -37.03 -23.53
CA ALA A 122 7.15 -37.99 -22.80
C ALA A 122 5.82 -37.37 -22.32
N PHE A 123 5.81 -36.06 -22.10
CA PHE A 123 4.63 -35.27 -21.78
C PHE A 123 4.76 -33.87 -22.39
N LEU A 124 3.65 -33.29 -22.82
CA LEU A 124 3.60 -31.92 -23.33
C LEU A 124 2.81 -31.04 -22.38
N GLY A 125 3.54 -30.29 -21.56
CA GLY A 125 2.97 -29.32 -20.62
C GLY A 125 2.58 -28.00 -21.28
N GLU A 126 1.99 -27.11 -20.48
CA GLU A 126 1.52 -25.79 -20.89
C GLU A 126 1.97 -24.76 -19.86
N ILE A 127 2.34 -23.57 -20.32
CA ILE A 127 2.50 -22.39 -19.47
C ILE A 127 1.55 -21.31 -19.98
N GLY A 128 0.79 -20.72 -19.06
CA GLY A 128 -0.12 -19.62 -19.33
C GLY A 128 0.11 -18.41 -18.43
N LEU A 129 -0.48 -17.29 -18.82
CA LEU A 129 -0.67 -16.11 -17.96
C LEU A 129 -2.18 -15.94 -17.78
N ASN A 130 -2.67 -16.03 -16.55
CA ASN A 130 -4.09 -15.82 -16.27
C ASN A 130 -4.41 -14.33 -16.04
N THR A 131 -5.70 -13.99 -16.01
CA THR A 131 -6.18 -12.60 -15.89
C THR A 131 -5.93 -11.96 -14.51
N SER A 132 -5.58 -12.76 -13.50
CA SER A 132 -5.02 -12.25 -12.24
C SER A 132 -3.55 -11.86 -12.35
N GLY A 133 -2.93 -12.11 -13.51
CA GLY A 133 -1.54 -11.88 -13.80
C GLY A 133 -0.61 -12.94 -13.23
N ARG A 134 -1.11 -14.10 -12.80
CA ARG A 134 -0.29 -15.23 -12.33
C ARG A 134 0.15 -16.11 -13.49
N ILE A 135 1.35 -16.67 -13.35
CA ILE A 135 1.77 -17.80 -14.17
C ILE A 135 1.06 -19.04 -13.67
N VAL A 136 0.57 -19.82 -14.62
CA VAL A 136 -0.03 -21.13 -14.39
C VAL A 136 0.71 -22.17 -15.24
N VAL A 137 1.01 -23.32 -14.66
CA VAL A 137 1.75 -24.40 -15.31
C VAL A 137 0.93 -25.68 -15.27
N ARG A 138 0.65 -26.25 -16.44
CA ARG A 138 0.06 -27.58 -16.52
C ARG A 138 1.11 -28.63 -16.25
N VAL A 139 0.91 -29.40 -15.18
CA VAL A 139 1.78 -30.51 -14.80
C VAL A 139 1.16 -31.86 -15.21
N PRO A 140 1.89 -32.99 -15.11
CA PRO A 140 1.33 -34.30 -15.42
C PRO A 140 0.07 -34.63 -14.58
N SER A 141 -0.95 -35.20 -15.22
CA SER A 141 -2.27 -35.54 -14.65
C SER A 141 -3.27 -34.38 -14.52
N GLU A 142 -2.89 -33.16 -14.90
CA GLU A 142 -3.81 -32.02 -14.95
C GLU A 142 -4.45 -31.83 -16.35
N PRO A 143 -5.70 -31.33 -16.41
CA PRO A 143 -6.35 -30.96 -17.66
C PRO A 143 -5.63 -29.78 -18.35
N PRO A 144 -5.93 -29.52 -19.64
CA PRO A 144 -5.44 -28.33 -20.34
C PRO A 144 -5.84 -27.02 -19.64
N LEU A 145 -4.95 -26.02 -19.63
CA LEU A 145 -5.16 -24.77 -18.89
C LEU A 145 -6.38 -23.98 -19.39
N ALA A 146 -6.65 -24.01 -20.70
CA ALA A 146 -7.75 -23.25 -21.31
C ALA A 146 -9.15 -23.64 -20.81
N GLY A 147 -9.30 -24.78 -20.11
CA GLY A 147 -10.57 -25.22 -19.52
C GLY A 147 -10.72 -24.88 -18.02
N GLU A 148 -9.62 -24.60 -17.32
CA GLU A 148 -9.60 -24.39 -15.86
C GLU A 148 -9.30 -22.94 -15.48
N GLU A 149 -8.52 -22.23 -16.29
CA GLU A 149 -7.99 -20.91 -15.99
C GLU A 149 -8.53 -19.83 -16.93
N ASP A 150 -8.82 -18.66 -16.38
CA ASP A 150 -9.13 -17.46 -17.16
C ASP A 150 -7.84 -16.91 -17.79
N LEU A 151 -7.40 -17.50 -18.91
CA LEU A 151 -6.18 -17.13 -19.62
C LEU A 151 -6.29 -15.78 -20.35
N VAL A 152 -5.21 -15.00 -20.35
CA VAL A 152 -5.11 -13.72 -21.08
C VAL A 152 -5.04 -13.95 -22.59
N GLY A 153 -4.50 -15.09 -23.00
CA GLY A 153 -4.29 -15.46 -24.39
C GLY A 153 -4.21 -16.97 -24.53
N GLY A 154 -3.16 -17.47 -25.20
CA GLY A 154 -2.95 -18.89 -25.40
C GLY A 154 -2.11 -19.55 -24.32
N VAL A 155 -1.42 -20.62 -24.72
CA VAL A 155 -0.44 -21.34 -23.89
C VAL A 155 0.87 -21.49 -24.66
N LEU A 156 1.99 -21.48 -23.94
CA LEU A 156 3.28 -21.92 -24.46
C LEU A 156 3.42 -23.42 -24.19
N ARG A 157 3.78 -24.19 -25.22
CA ARG A 157 3.95 -25.64 -25.11
C ARG A 157 5.35 -25.96 -24.59
N VAL A 158 5.42 -26.80 -23.58
CA VAL A 158 6.69 -27.16 -22.93
C VAL A 158 6.89 -28.66 -23.03
N PRO A 159 7.92 -29.15 -23.74
CA PRO A 159 8.22 -30.57 -23.79
C PRO A 159 8.87 -31.02 -22.47
N TRP A 160 8.46 -32.18 -21.96
CA TRP A 160 9.07 -32.85 -20.82
C TRP A 160 9.68 -34.17 -21.29
N SER A 161 10.94 -34.41 -20.97
CA SER A 161 11.57 -35.71 -21.19
C SER A 161 11.19 -36.72 -20.09
N ASP A 162 11.45 -38.01 -20.30
CA ASP A 162 11.31 -39.02 -19.23
C ASP A 162 12.15 -38.70 -18.00
N ARG A 163 13.33 -38.09 -18.22
CA ARG A 163 14.21 -37.64 -17.14
C ARG A 163 13.57 -36.50 -16.34
N ASP A 164 12.90 -35.57 -17.01
CA ASP A 164 12.20 -34.47 -16.35
C ASP A 164 11.02 -35.00 -15.53
N LEU A 165 10.24 -35.93 -16.07
CA LEU A 165 9.15 -36.58 -15.33
C LEU A 165 9.64 -37.32 -14.09
N ALA A 166 10.75 -38.05 -14.20
CA ALA A 166 11.34 -38.76 -13.05
C ALA A 166 11.82 -37.79 -11.97
N ARG A 167 12.47 -36.68 -12.35
CA ARG A 167 12.91 -35.62 -11.43
C ARG A 167 11.71 -34.92 -10.78
N TYR A 168 10.71 -34.56 -11.58
CA TYR A 168 9.49 -33.93 -11.09
C TYR A 168 8.77 -34.77 -10.06
N ARG A 169 8.62 -36.09 -10.30
CA ARG A 169 8.00 -37.01 -9.33
C ARG A 169 8.75 -37.02 -8.00
N ALA A 170 10.08 -37.01 -8.03
CA ALA A 170 10.90 -36.97 -6.82
C ALA A 170 10.76 -35.63 -6.07
N GLU A 171 10.83 -34.51 -6.79
CA GLU A 171 10.66 -33.17 -6.22
C GLU A 171 9.27 -32.98 -5.61
N LEU A 172 8.22 -33.40 -6.31
CA LEU A 172 6.83 -33.29 -5.85
C LEU A 172 6.58 -34.15 -4.61
N ALA A 173 7.12 -35.38 -4.56
CA ALA A 173 7.00 -36.24 -3.39
C ALA A 173 7.65 -35.57 -2.15
N ALA A 174 8.85 -35.01 -2.31
CA ALA A 174 9.54 -34.29 -1.25
C ALA A 174 8.78 -33.02 -0.82
N ALA A 175 8.23 -32.26 -1.76
CA ALA A 175 7.44 -31.07 -1.47
C ALA A 175 6.14 -31.41 -0.72
N THR A 176 5.47 -32.48 -1.13
CA THR A 176 4.24 -32.96 -0.48
C THR A 176 4.52 -33.40 0.96
N GLU A 177 5.62 -34.13 1.19
CA GLU A 177 6.01 -34.55 2.54
C GLU A 177 6.29 -33.34 3.44
N ARG A 178 7.04 -32.34 2.95
CA ARG A 178 7.30 -31.10 3.68
C ARG A 178 6.00 -30.38 4.04
N LEU A 179 5.08 -30.20 3.08
CA LEU A 179 3.82 -29.51 3.32
C LEU A 179 2.96 -30.23 4.37
N ARG A 180 2.90 -31.56 4.31
CA ARG A 180 2.20 -32.37 5.32
C ARG A 180 2.83 -32.23 6.71
N GLY A 181 4.16 -32.29 6.79
CA GLY A 181 4.90 -32.06 8.03
C GLY A 181 4.62 -30.68 8.62
N SER A 182 4.66 -29.63 7.81
CA SER A 182 4.32 -28.26 8.23
C SER A 182 2.87 -28.12 8.70
N ALA A 183 1.91 -28.73 8.01
CA ALA A 183 0.50 -28.69 8.43
C ALA A 183 0.29 -29.41 9.77
N ALA A 184 0.96 -30.54 9.99
CA ALA A 184 0.93 -31.27 11.26
C ALA A 184 1.55 -30.45 12.40
N ASP A 185 2.70 -29.80 12.18
CA ASP A 185 3.34 -28.92 13.18
C ASP A 185 2.47 -27.70 13.52
N CYS A 186 1.91 -27.03 12.50
CA CYS A 186 0.92 -25.96 12.69
C CYS A 186 -0.26 -26.42 13.54
N ARG A 187 -0.80 -27.62 13.28
CA ARG A 187 -1.93 -28.17 14.03
C ARG A 187 -1.55 -28.46 15.48
N ALA A 188 -0.38 -29.02 15.73
CA ALA A 188 0.15 -29.24 17.08
C ALA A 188 0.31 -27.93 17.85
N TRP A 189 0.85 -26.89 17.19
CA TRP A 189 1.01 -25.56 17.77
C TRP A 189 -0.33 -24.91 18.13
N LEU A 190 -1.32 -24.97 17.23
CA LEU A 190 -2.68 -24.48 17.50
C LEU A 190 -3.40 -25.30 18.59
N ALA A 191 -3.14 -26.60 18.67
CA ALA A 191 -3.67 -27.45 19.74
C ALA A 191 -3.11 -27.02 21.10
N ALA A 192 -1.79 -26.81 21.19
CA ALA A 192 -1.10 -26.36 22.39
C ALA A 192 -1.54 -24.97 22.89
N ALA A 193 -1.98 -24.08 21.99
CA ALA A 193 -2.56 -22.79 22.35
C ALA A 193 -3.91 -22.89 23.09
N GLY A 194 -4.58 -24.05 23.02
CA GLY A 194 -5.89 -24.27 23.61
C GLY A 194 -7.03 -23.51 22.91
N PRO A 195 -8.30 -23.75 23.31
CA PRO A 195 -9.46 -23.09 22.70
C PRO A 195 -9.41 -21.57 22.80
N ASP A 196 -9.00 -21.04 23.94
CA ASP A 196 -9.00 -19.59 24.21
C ASP A 196 -7.93 -18.89 23.38
N GLY A 197 -6.70 -19.42 23.35
CA GLY A 197 -5.63 -18.89 22.51
C GLY A 197 -5.97 -18.92 21.02
N ARG A 198 -6.67 -19.97 20.54
CA ARG A 198 -7.16 -20.01 19.16
C ARG A 198 -8.22 -18.95 18.87
N ARG A 199 -9.16 -18.70 19.80
CA ARG A 199 -10.15 -17.62 19.65
C ARG A 199 -9.47 -16.26 19.57
N ASP A 200 -8.50 -15.99 20.44
CA ASP A 200 -7.75 -14.73 20.44
C ASP A 200 -7.01 -14.51 19.12
N MET A 201 -6.39 -15.57 18.57
CA MET A 201 -5.77 -15.52 17.24
C MET A 201 -6.79 -15.18 16.16
N LEU A 202 -7.94 -15.86 16.13
CA LEU A 202 -8.99 -15.61 15.13
C LEU A 202 -9.57 -14.19 15.23
N GLU A 203 -9.84 -13.68 16.44
CA GLU A 203 -10.30 -12.29 16.63
C GLU A 203 -9.26 -11.29 16.14
N ASN A 204 -7.99 -11.48 16.50
CA ASN A 204 -6.91 -10.60 16.05
C ASN A 204 -6.74 -10.65 14.52
N LEU A 205 -6.88 -11.82 13.89
CA LEU A 205 -6.79 -11.96 12.43
C LEU A 205 -8.02 -11.38 11.70
N LYS A 206 -9.22 -11.45 12.30
CA LYS A 206 -10.42 -10.78 11.74
C LYS A 206 -10.24 -9.27 11.74
N GLU A 207 -9.75 -8.70 12.85
CA GLU A 207 -9.40 -7.29 12.91
C GLU A 207 -8.27 -6.97 11.93
N ALA A 208 -7.23 -7.80 11.83
CA ALA A 208 -6.16 -7.60 10.86
C ALA A 208 -6.68 -7.57 9.41
N ALA A 209 -7.56 -8.49 9.03
CA ALA A 209 -8.17 -8.54 7.70
C ALA A 209 -9.03 -7.31 7.41
N LEU A 210 -9.81 -6.86 8.39
CA LEU A 210 -10.68 -5.68 8.26
C LEU A 210 -9.89 -4.37 8.15
N ARG A 211 -8.80 -4.22 8.92
CA ARG A 211 -8.06 -2.95 9.08
C ARG A 211 -6.83 -2.82 8.19
N THR A 212 -6.43 -3.87 7.49
CA THR A 212 -5.35 -3.83 6.49
C THR A 212 -5.91 -3.43 5.13
N ALA A 213 -5.08 -2.78 4.30
CA ALA A 213 -5.46 -2.55 2.92
C ALA A 213 -5.68 -3.90 2.19
N PRO A 214 -6.30 -3.87 0.99
CA PRO A 214 -6.62 -5.10 0.28
C PRO A 214 -5.42 -6.01 -0.01
N PHE A 215 -5.59 -7.32 0.22
CA PHE A 215 -4.60 -8.35 -0.06
C PHE A 215 -5.25 -9.63 -0.61
N VAL A 216 -4.46 -10.44 -1.30
CA VAL A 216 -4.80 -11.74 -1.86
C VAL A 216 -3.67 -12.71 -1.52
N LEU A 217 -3.99 -13.84 -0.90
CA LEU A 217 -3.05 -14.88 -0.50
C LEU A 217 -3.53 -16.22 -1.05
N TYR A 218 -2.61 -17.16 -1.27
CA TYR A 218 -2.94 -18.48 -1.80
C TYR A 218 -2.53 -19.60 -0.84
N SER A 219 -3.24 -20.72 -0.85
CA SER A 219 -2.82 -21.95 -0.19
C SER A 219 -3.19 -23.13 -1.10
N GLY A 220 -2.21 -23.58 -1.89
CA GLY A 220 -2.49 -24.38 -3.08
C GLY A 220 -3.34 -23.54 -4.04
N ASP A 221 -4.49 -24.09 -4.40
CA ASP A 221 -5.45 -23.46 -5.32
C ASP A 221 -6.48 -22.58 -4.60
N ARG A 222 -6.52 -22.64 -3.25
CA ARG A 222 -7.46 -21.84 -2.46
C ARG A 222 -6.97 -20.39 -2.32
N GLN A 223 -7.88 -19.45 -2.49
CA GLN A 223 -7.63 -18.02 -2.34
C GLN A 223 -8.20 -17.47 -1.02
N TYR A 224 -7.37 -16.73 -0.28
CA TYR A 224 -7.74 -15.97 0.90
C TYR A 224 -7.56 -14.48 0.64
N THR A 225 -8.64 -13.71 0.66
CA THR A 225 -8.60 -12.28 0.33
C THR A 225 -9.65 -11.51 1.08
N ASN A 226 -9.36 -10.24 1.41
CA ASN A 226 -10.31 -9.24 1.91
C ASN A 226 -10.80 -8.29 0.78
N PHE A 227 -10.58 -8.65 -0.48
CA PHE A 227 -10.72 -7.80 -1.67
C PHE A 227 -11.81 -8.29 -2.65
N ARG A 228 -12.72 -7.38 -3.02
CA ARG A 228 -13.71 -7.45 -4.12
C ARG A 228 -14.48 -8.79 -4.25
N ASP A 229 -14.88 -9.16 -5.46
CA ASP A 229 -15.99 -10.06 -5.80
C ASP A 229 -15.80 -11.53 -5.39
N ARG A 230 -14.60 -11.89 -4.91
CA ARG A 230 -14.26 -13.23 -4.38
C ARG A 230 -13.75 -13.17 -2.94
N ASN A 231 -14.30 -12.24 -2.15
CA ASN A 231 -13.90 -12.03 -0.76
C ASN A 231 -14.17 -13.27 0.10
N THR A 232 -13.15 -13.78 0.79
CA THR A 232 -13.24 -14.95 1.70
C THR A 232 -12.83 -14.60 3.13
N LEU A 233 -12.42 -13.36 3.38
CA LEU A 233 -12.03 -12.84 4.69
C LEU A 233 -12.83 -11.58 5.03
N ALA A 234 -12.81 -11.17 6.30
CA ALA A 234 -13.48 -9.94 6.70
C ALA A 234 -12.89 -8.73 5.93
N GLY A 235 -13.76 -7.91 5.35
CA GLY A 235 -13.39 -6.77 4.52
C GLY A 235 -14.60 -5.90 4.20
N LYS A 236 -14.50 -5.09 3.14
CA LYS A 236 -15.58 -4.14 2.79
C LYS A 236 -16.87 -4.80 2.32
N THR A 237 -16.76 -5.95 1.66
CA THR A 237 -17.89 -6.66 1.04
C THR A 237 -18.37 -7.85 1.87
N LEU A 238 -17.57 -8.31 2.83
CA LEU A 238 -17.88 -9.44 3.70
C LEU A 238 -17.66 -9.02 5.15
N TRP A 239 -18.75 -8.89 5.90
CA TRP A 239 -18.68 -8.39 7.28
C TRP A 239 -18.06 -9.44 8.23
N PRO A 240 -17.40 -9.00 9.33
CA PRO A 240 -16.96 -9.90 10.38
C PRO A 240 -18.13 -10.71 10.96
N GLY A 241 -18.00 -12.04 11.06
CA GLY A 241 -19.06 -12.94 11.54
C GLY A 241 -19.94 -13.56 10.46
N HIS A 242 -19.76 -13.20 9.18
CA HIS A 242 -20.45 -13.89 8.07
C HIS A 242 -20.01 -15.36 7.98
N PRO A 243 -20.92 -16.33 7.72
CA PRO A 243 -20.55 -17.75 7.59
C PRO A 243 -19.52 -18.03 6.48
N ASP A 244 -19.58 -17.29 5.37
CA ASP A 244 -18.62 -17.42 4.27
C ASP A 244 -17.23 -16.80 4.58
N CYS A 245 -17.08 -16.10 5.71
CA CYS A 245 -15.78 -15.60 6.14
C CYS A 245 -14.97 -16.74 6.77
N ALA A 246 -13.86 -17.14 6.14
CA ALA A 246 -13.05 -18.27 6.58
C ALA A 246 -12.61 -18.14 8.05
N LEU A 247 -12.18 -16.95 8.50
CA LEU A 247 -11.80 -16.75 9.90
C LEU A 247 -12.98 -16.81 10.87
N SER A 248 -14.17 -16.43 10.43
CA SER A 248 -15.37 -16.44 11.28
C SER A 248 -15.95 -17.85 11.41
N SER A 249 -15.97 -18.63 10.33
CA SER A 249 -16.48 -20.00 10.36
C SER A 249 -15.65 -20.90 11.28
N LEU A 250 -14.32 -20.76 11.27
CA LEU A 250 -13.41 -21.54 12.10
C LEU A 250 -13.61 -21.36 13.62
N ALA A 251 -14.20 -20.24 14.06
CA ALA A 251 -14.38 -19.94 15.48
C ALA A 251 -15.27 -20.95 16.22
N THR A 252 -16.17 -21.62 15.49
CA THR A 252 -17.11 -22.61 16.05
C THR A 252 -16.77 -24.05 15.68
N VAL A 253 -15.77 -24.26 14.82
CA VAL A 253 -15.41 -25.58 14.29
C VAL A 253 -14.26 -26.18 15.13
N PRO A 254 -14.38 -27.44 15.59
CA PRO A 254 -13.27 -28.17 16.23
C PRO A 254 -12.00 -28.23 15.38
N LEU A 255 -10.82 -28.11 16.01
CA LEU A 255 -9.53 -28.00 15.30
C LEU A 255 -9.22 -29.23 14.43
N ASP A 256 -9.66 -30.42 14.82
CA ASP A 256 -9.50 -31.66 14.05
C ASP A 256 -10.26 -31.65 12.71
N LEU A 257 -11.29 -30.80 12.59
CA LEU A 257 -12.06 -30.61 11.36
C LEU A 257 -11.55 -29.46 10.48
N TRP A 258 -10.53 -28.72 10.94
CA TRP A 258 -9.92 -27.66 10.11
C TRP A 258 -9.12 -28.29 8.98
N SER A 259 -9.30 -27.78 7.76
CA SER A 259 -8.47 -28.20 6.62
C SER A 259 -7.01 -27.79 6.84
N ASP A 260 -6.08 -28.48 6.18
CA ASP A 260 -4.66 -28.12 6.26
C ASP A 260 -4.40 -26.69 5.76
N SER A 261 -5.13 -26.24 4.73
CA SER A 261 -5.07 -24.86 4.25
C SER A 261 -5.55 -23.84 5.28
N ASP A 262 -6.57 -24.14 6.08
CA ASP A 262 -7.05 -23.25 7.14
C ASP A 262 -6.05 -23.19 8.30
N VAL A 263 -5.47 -24.34 8.67
CA VAL A 263 -4.42 -24.43 9.70
C VAL A 263 -3.17 -23.65 9.29
N LEU A 264 -2.71 -23.79 8.05
CA LEU A 264 -1.62 -22.99 7.50
C LEU A 264 -1.97 -21.50 7.48
N MET A 265 -3.18 -21.15 7.04
CA MET A 265 -3.63 -19.75 6.98
C MET A 265 -3.54 -19.07 8.36
N VAL A 266 -4.18 -19.65 9.38
CA VAL A 266 -4.22 -19.06 10.73
C VAL A 266 -2.82 -18.93 11.30
N THR A 267 -2.00 -19.99 11.19
CA THR A 267 -0.65 -19.98 11.76
C THR A 267 0.27 -18.98 11.04
N CYS A 268 0.35 -19.02 9.71
CA CYS A 268 1.22 -18.14 8.94
C CYS A 268 0.84 -16.66 9.12
N LEU A 269 -0.45 -16.31 9.07
CA LEU A 269 -0.89 -14.94 9.34
C LEU A 269 -0.56 -14.49 10.76
N THR A 270 -0.72 -15.37 11.75
CA THR A 270 -0.37 -15.07 13.14
C THR A 270 1.12 -14.76 13.29
N LEU A 271 2.01 -15.53 12.62
CA LEU A 271 3.45 -15.28 12.61
C LEU A 271 3.79 -13.94 11.94
N LEU A 272 3.17 -13.64 10.79
CA LEU A 272 3.37 -12.37 10.09
C LEU A 272 2.96 -11.17 10.95
N VAL A 273 1.74 -11.20 11.51
CA VAL A 273 1.21 -10.15 12.39
C VAL A 273 2.08 -9.98 13.62
N ARG A 274 2.55 -11.08 14.22
CA ARG A 274 3.46 -11.03 15.38
C ARG A 274 4.78 -10.33 15.07
N SER A 275 5.27 -10.38 13.83
CA SER A 275 6.59 -9.83 13.47
C SER A 275 6.63 -8.32 13.24
N ALA A 276 5.53 -7.68 12.82
CA ALA A 276 5.48 -6.22 12.62
C ALA A 276 4.08 -5.59 12.61
N GLY A 277 3.06 -6.29 13.11
CA GLY A 277 1.67 -5.87 13.04
C GLY A 277 0.99 -6.20 11.71
N PHE A 278 -0.22 -5.70 11.50
CA PHE A 278 -1.11 -6.12 10.43
C PHE A 278 -0.55 -5.87 9.02
N ALA A 279 0.19 -4.78 8.84
CA ALA A 279 0.77 -4.41 7.55
C ALA A 279 1.80 -5.42 7.01
N ARG A 280 2.30 -6.35 7.84
CA ARG A 280 3.19 -7.42 7.35
C ARG A 280 2.49 -8.41 6.42
N ILE A 281 1.16 -8.54 6.53
CA ILE A 281 0.35 -9.38 5.62
C ILE A 281 0.55 -8.95 4.16
N GLU A 282 0.72 -7.65 3.91
CA GLU A 282 0.88 -7.09 2.56
C GLU A 282 2.19 -7.52 1.87
N GLU A 283 3.17 -8.01 2.62
CA GLU A 283 4.43 -8.56 2.09
C GLU A 283 4.33 -10.05 1.71
N ALA A 284 3.18 -10.67 1.95
CA ALA A 284 2.82 -11.98 1.41
C ALA A 284 1.79 -11.88 0.28
N ASN A 285 1.42 -10.66 -0.13
CA ASN A 285 0.39 -10.45 -1.13
C ASN A 285 0.77 -11.10 -2.48
N GLY A 286 -0.15 -11.82 -3.09
CA GLY A 286 0.08 -12.55 -4.33
C GLY A 286 0.91 -13.82 -4.19
N THR A 287 1.27 -14.26 -2.98
CA THR A 287 2.11 -15.46 -2.76
C THR A 287 1.35 -16.60 -2.10
N GLN A 288 1.93 -17.81 -2.18
CA GLN A 288 1.52 -18.94 -1.36
C GLN A 288 1.80 -18.67 0.11
N LEU A 289 0.91 -19.17 0.96
CA LEU A 289 0.93 -19.04 2.40
C LEU A 289 1.30 -20.39 3.00
N THR A 290 2.61 -20.64 3.08
CA THR A 290 3.17 -21.85 3.70
C THR A 290 4.22 -21.46 4.75
N VAL A 291 4.56 -22.40 5.62
CA VAL A 291 5.59 -22.20 6.65
C VAL A 291 6.92 -21.79 6.02
N ASP A 292 7.36 -22.45 4.95
CA ASP A 292 8.61 -22.13 4.26
C ASP A 292 8.64 -20.69 3.69
N HIS A 293 7.50 -20.20 3.18
CA HIS A 293 7.40 -18.83 2.67
C HIS A 293 7.54 -17.82 3.80
N VAL A 294 6.86 -18.06 4.92
CA VAL A 294 6.96 -17.20 6.12
C VAL A 294 8.35 -17.26 6.72
N ALA A 295 8.94 -18.46 6.88
CA ALA A 295 10.29 -18.64 7.41
C ALA A 295 11.33 -17.84 6.60
N ARG A 296 11.25 -17.90 5.26
CA ARG A 296 12.12 -17.12 4.39
C ARG A 296 11.89 -15.61 4.51
N LEU A 297 10.65 -15.17 4.61
CA LEU A 297 10.35 -13.76 4.82
C LEU A 297 10.98 -13.29 6.13
N LEU A 298 10.73 -14.01 7.24
CA LEU A 298 11.29 -13.68 8.54
C LEU A 298 12.81 -13.67 8.53
N GLU A 299 13.46 -14.65 7.91
CA GLU A 299 14.92 -14.71 7.81
C GLU A 299 15.50 -13.54 7.01
N ARG A 300 14.89 -13.18 5.88
CA ARG A 300 15.31 -11.99 5.11
C ARG A 300 15.16 -10.71 5.93
N THR A 301 14.05 -10.56 6.65
CA THR A 301 13.81 -9.39 7.52
C THR A 301 14.82 -9.36 8.68
N ARG A 302 15.09 -10.52 9.29
CA ARG A 302 16.11 -10.68 10.34
C ARG A 302 17.48 -10.21 9.84
N ALA A 303 17.92 -10.72 8.69
CA ALA A 303 19.20 -10.33 8.09
C ALA A 303 19.27 -8.82 7.79
N ALA A 304 18.20 -8.24 7.25
CA ALA A 304 18.14 -6.80 6.98
C ALA A 304 18.22 -5.96 8.26
N TYR A 305 17.57 -6.38 9.34
CA TYR A 305 17.60 -5.66 10.61
C TYR A 305 18.91 -5.84 11.39
N ASP A 306 19.55 -6.99 11.27
CA ASP A 306 20.88 -7.26 11.85
C ASP A 306 22.01 -6.52 11.12
N ALA A 307 21.78 -6.13 9.86
CA ALA A 307 22.69 -5.25 9.12
C ALA A 307 22.69 -3.81 9.67
N VAL A 308 21.66 -3.41 10.44
CA VAL A 308 21.62 -2.10 11.11
C VAL A 308 22.59 -2.09 12.30
N PRO A 309 23.56 -1.16 12.36
CA PRO A 309 24.51 -1.10 13.47
C PRO A 309 23.87 -0.92 14.87
N GLY A 310 24.44 -1.62 15.85
CA GLY A 310 24.14 -1.49 17.28
C GLY A 310 22.88 -2.24 17.76
N GLY A 311 22.81 -2.55 19.06
CA GLY A 311 21.76 -3.37 19.68
C GLY A 311 22.01 -4.89 19.54
N GLU A 312 21.13 -5.70 20.13
CA GLU A 312 21.28 -7.16 20.14
C GLU A 312 20.91 -7.74 18.77
N ARG A 313 21.80 -8.60 18.23
CA ARG A 313 21.52 -9.33 16.99
C ARG A 313 20.51 -10.43 17.24
N ILE A 314 19.66 -10.68 16.25
CA ILE A 314 18.68 -11.76 16.34
C ILE A 314 19.32 -13.05 15.82
N PRO A 315 19.42 -14.11 16.63
CA PRO A 315 19.87 -15.41 16.11
C PRO A 315 18.88 -15.94 15.06
N PRO A 316 19.35 -16.72 14.06
CA PRO A 316 18.43 -17.46 13.19
C PRO A 316 17.55 -18.42 14.03
N ALA A 317 16.39 -18.80 13.49
CA ALA A 317 15.55 -19.80 14.12
C ALA A 317 16.32 -21.12 14.27
N ALA A 318 16.12 -21.82 15.40
CA ALA A 318 16.82 -23.09 15.67
C ALA A 318 16.37 -24.23 14.72
N SER A 319 15.14 -24.16 14.24
CA SER A 319 14.57 -25.04 13.23
C SER A 319 13.46 -24.32 12.45
N ASP A 320 12.90 -24.99 11.45
CA ASP A 320 11.72 -24.53 10.70
C ASP A 320 10.40 -24.81 11.44
N SER A 321 10.44 -25.23 12.72
CA SER A 321 9.22 -25.43 13.51
C SER A 321 8.46 -24.12 13.74
N VAL A 322 7.14 -24.20 13.78
CA VAL A 322 6.26 -23.05 14.02
C VAL A 322 6.58 -22.37 15.36
N ALA A 323 6.97 -23.14 16.38
CA ALA A 323 7.35 -22.60 17.68
C ALA A 323 8.61 -21.71 17.58
N ASP A 324 9.66 -22.19 16.93
CA ASP A 324 10.91 -21.44 16.74
C ASP A 324 10.71 -20.22 15.85
N LEU A 325 9.93 -20.35 14.77
CA LEU A 325 9.54 -19.23 13.92
C LEU A 325 8.69 -18.19 14.69
N GLY A 326 7.86 -18.64 15.63
CA GLY A 326 7.13 -17.79 16.56
C GLY A 326 8.05 -16.96 17.46
N GLY A 327 9.15 -17.56 17.93
CA GLY A 327 10.22 -16.87 18.66
C GLY A 327 10.95 -15.85 17.79
N LEU A 328 11.32 -16.23 16.57
CA LEU A 328 11.96 -15.34 15.59
C LEU A 328 11.06 -14.14 15.25
N ALA A 329 9.77 -14.35 14.99
CA ALA A 329 8.82 -13.28 14.71
C ALA A 329 8.77 -12.26 15.86
N ALA A 330 8.69 -12.72 17.11
CA ALA A 330 8.70 -11.83 18.27
C ALA A 330 10.02 -11.05 18.42
N ALA A 331 11.17 -11.68 18.15
CA ALA A 331 12.47 -11.03 18.17
C ALA A 331 12.59 -9.96 17.08
N ILE A 332 12.12 -10.24 15.85
CA ILE A 332 12.04 -9.27 14.75
C ILE A 332 11.19 -8.07 15.14
N ALA A 333 10.03 -8.28 15.77
CA ALA A 333 9.16 -7.18 16.19
C ALA A 333 9.83 -6.28 17.23
N ARG A 334 10.56 -6.86 18.19
CA ARG A 334 11.35 -6.11 19.17
C ARG A 334 12.43 -5.30 18.49
N ARG A 335 13.21 -5.94 17.63
CA ARG A 335 14.29 -5.30 16.88
C ARG A 335 13.80 -4.16 15.99
N ARG A 336 12.65 -4.35 15.32
CA ARG A 336 12.01 -3.32 14.50
C ARG A 336 11.79 -2.03 15.29
N ARG A 337 11.29 -2.13 16.53
CA ARG A 337 11.07 -0.98 17.41
C ARG A 337 12.38 -0.31 17.81
N GLU A 338 13.44 -1.08 18.06
CA GLU A 338 14.76 -0.54 18.40
C GLU A 338 15.38 0.25 17.24
N ILE A 339 15.27 -0.25 16.00
CA ILE A 339 15.91 0.37 14.83
C ILE A 339 15.10 1.53 14.25
N ALA A 340 13.77 1.56 14.45
CA ALA A 340 12.89 2.60 13.87
C ALA A 340 13.28 4.04 14.27
N GLY A 341 13.98 4.23 15.40
CA GLY A 341 14.51 5.53 15.82
C GLY A 341 15.88 5.89 15.24
N ARG A 342 16.56 4.97 14.53
CA ARG A 342 17.93 5.14 14.03
C ARG A 342 18.02 5.15 12.51
N VAL A 343 17.16 4.39 11.85
CA VAL A 343 17.11 4.26 10.39
C VAL A 343 15.71 4.55 9.90
N ARG A 344 15.60 4.90 8.62
CA ARG A 344 14.30 4.99 7.96
C ARG A 344 13.95 3.63 7.37
N LEU A 345 12.83 3.07 7.83
CA LEU A 345 12.19 1.94 7.19
C LEU A 345 11.25 2.49 6.12
N TYR A 346 11.16 1.84 4.97
CA TYR A 346 10.18 2.19 3.94
C TYR A 346 9.65 0.92 3.26
N ARG A 347 8.65 1.06 2.39
CA ARG A 347 8.18 -0.03 1.54
C ARG A 347 8.35 0.27 0.07
N GLU A 348 8.75 -0.74 -0.68
CA GLU A 348 8.52 -0.79 -2.13
C GLU A 348 7.15 -1.43 -2.37
N ILE A 349 6.34 -0.84 -3.24
CA ILE A 349 5.03 -1.36 -3.65
C ILE A 349 5.06 -1.65 -5.14
N HIS A 350 5.00 -2.91 -5.51
CA HIS A 350 4.91 -3.35 -6.90
C HIS A 350 3.45 -3.40 -7.32
N GLY A 351 2.98 -2.26 -7.85
CA GLY A 351 1.61 -2.02 -8.28
C GLY A 351 0.96 -3.21 -8.96
N PRO A 352 1.52 -3.78 -10.05
CA PRO A 352 0.92 -4.85 -10.85
C PRO A 352 0.57 -6.14 -10.10
N LEU A 353 1.12 -6.40 -8.92
CA LEU A 353 0.70 -7.52 -8.06
C LEU A 353 0.36 -7.08 -6.64
N MET A 354 0.26 -5.77 -6.40
CA MET A 354 0.05 -5.13 -5.09
C MET A 354 1.03 -5.64 -4.00
N HIS A 355 2.19 -6.16 -4.41
CA HIS A 355 3.13 -6.80 -3.51
C HIS A 355 4.00 -5.75 -2.83
N LYS A 356 4.15 -5.85 -1.51
CA LYS A 356 5.00 -4.93 -0.75
C LYS A 356 6.26 -5.59 -0.28
N ILE A 357 7.33 -4.81 -0.14
CA ILE A 357 8.59 -5.26 0.44
C ILE A 357 9.07 -4.17 1.39
N GLU A 358 9.22 -4.49 2.68
CA GLU A 358 9.83 -3.57 3.62
C GLU A 358 11.36 -3.54 3.44
N ARG A 359 11.92 -2.33 3.44
CA ARG A 359 13.34 -2.04 3.26
C ARG A 359 13.86 -1.19 4.41
N VAL A 360 15.16 -1.33 4.65
CA VAL A 360 15.94 -0.42 5.50
C VAL A 360 16.67 0.52 4.56
N ALA A 361 16.39 1.82 4.65
CA ALA A 361 17.05 2.81 3.81
C ALA A 361 18.51 3.01 4.22
N GLY A 362 19.35 3.34 3.23
CA GLY A 362 20.67 3.90 3.46
C GLY A 362 20.61 5.30 4.08
N ALA A 363 21.78 5.85 4.37
CA ALA A 363 21.89 7.23 4.80
C ALA A 363 21.62 8.20 3.62
N PRO A 364 21.02 9.37 3.87
CA PRO A 364 20.88 10.42 2.86
C PRO A 364 22.24 10.85 2.27
N ALA A 365 22.38 10.65 0.97
CA ALA A 365 23.57 10.89 0.16
C ALA A 365 23.47 12.23 -0.62
N GLY A 366 24.34 12.44 -1.61
CA GLY A 366 24.43 13.69 -2.39
C GLY A 366 23.10 14.10 -3.02
N GLU A 367 22.45 13.20 -3.76
CA GLU A 367 21.17 13.45 -4.44
C GLU A 367 20.08 13.94 -3.46
N ALA A 368 19.90 13.27 -2.32
CA ALA A 368 18.93 13.69 -1.31
C ALA A 368 19.25 15.08 -0.71
N ARG A 369 20.54 15.41 -0.55
CA ARG A 369 20.98 16.71 -0.03
C ARG A 369 20.80 17.83 -1.04
N GLU A 370 21.02 17.55 -2.33
CA GLU A 370 20.78 18.51 -3.41
C GLU A 370 19.29 18.84 -3.54
N LEU A 371 18.43 17.81 -3.52
CA LEU A 371 16.97 17.98 -3.48
C LEU A 371 16.53 18.79 -2.26
N GLU A 372 17.08 18.49 -1.08
CA GLU A 372 16.79 19.24 0.14
C GLU A 372 17.25 20.70 0.04
N ALA A 373 18.42 20.98 -0.53
CA ALA A 373 18.92 22.33 -0.71
C ALA A 373 18.04 23.16 -1.66
N ASP A 374 17.62 22.58 -2.80
CA ASP A 374 16.70 23.24 -3.74
C ASP A 374 15.34 23.54 -3.08
N LEU A 375 14.79 22.58 -2.33
CA LEU A 375 13.59 22.80 -1.52
C LEU A 375 13.79 23.96 -0.55
N CYS A 376 14.88 23.98 0.22
CA CYS A 376 15.12 25.01 1.24
C CYS A 376 15.26 26.40 0.63
N ALA A 377 15.93 26.52 -0.52
CA ALA A 377 16.05 27.79 -1.24
C ALA A 377 14.66 28.32 -1.64
N ARG A 378 13.85 27.48 -2.30
CA ARG A 378 12.49 27.85 -2.73
C ARG A 378 11.57 28.23 -1.56
N LEU A 379 11.67 27.50 -0.45
CA LEU A 379 10.88 27.75 0.75
C LEU A 379 11.28 29.09 1.40
N SER A 380 12.58 29.36 1.52
CA SER A 380 13.09 30.58 2.15
C SER A 380 12.77 31.85 1.36
N GLU A 381 12.57 31.74 0.04
CA GLU A 381 12.11 32.86 -0.80
C GLU A 381 10.64 33.25 -0.56
N ARG A 382 9.83 32.33 -0.05
CA ARG A 382 8.37 32.45 -0.03
C ARG A 382 7.77 32.42 1.36
N LEU A 383 8.48 31.90 2.33
CA LEU A 383 8.04 31.75 3.72
C LEU A 383 8.99 32.49 4.65
N PRO A 384 8.50 32.99 5.79
CA PRO A 384 9.33 33.66 6.80
C PRO A 384 10.12 32.63 7.63
N VAL A 385 10.99 31.88 6.97
CA VAL A 385 11.87 30.86 7.54
C VAL A 385 13.30 31.06 7.02
N SER A 386 14.28 30.58 7.77
CA SER A 386 15.70 30.74 7.45
C SER A 386 16.49 29.48 7.77
N GLY A 387 17.46 29.15 6.93
CA GLY A 387 18.29 27.94 7.05
C GLY A 387 18.66 27.34 5.70
N GLY A 388 19.73 26.55 5.67
CA GLY A 388 20.19 25.80 4.50
C GLY A 388 19.72 24.34 4.46
N SER A 389 18.99 23.89 5.48
CA SER A 389 18.42 22.54 5.59
C SER A 389 17.02 22.58 6.18
N LEU A 390 16.21 21.53 5.96
CA LEU A 390 14.84 21.45 6.48
C LEU A 390 14.82 21.41 8.02
N ALA A 391 15.88 20.88 8.62
CA ALA A 391 16.07 20.92 10.07
C ALA A 391 16.24 22.35 10.59
N GLU A 392 17.06 23.16 9.91
CA GLU A 392 17.27 24.58 10.25
C GLU A 392 16.02 25.42 9.97
N LEU A 393 15.33 25.20 8.83
CA LEU A 393 14.02 25.83 8.58
C LEU A 393 13.02 25.50 9.68
N GLY A 394 13.00 24.24 10.13
CA GLY A 394 12.19 23.80 11.24
C GLY A 394 12.56 24.50 12.56
N ALA A 395 13.84 24.69 12.85
CA ALA A 395 14.30 25.43 14.02
C ALA A 395 13.89 26.91 13.96
N SER A 396 13.94 27.52 12.76
CA SER A 396 13.46 28.88 12.50
C SER A 396 11.95 29.01 12.76
N LEU A 397 11.15 28.02 12.34
CA LEU A 397 9.72 27.94 12.69
C LEU A 397 9.47 27.84 14.19
N GLU A 398 10.24 27.01 14.90
CA GLU A 398 10.12 26.85 16.37
C GLU A 398 10.43 28.14 17.14
N ALA A 399 11.36 28.95 16.63
CA ALA A 399 11.73 30.22 17.26
C ALA A 399 10.62 31.27 17.17
N SER A 400 9.82 31.24 16.09
CA SER A 400 8.77 32.22 15.82
C SER A 400 7.50 31.55 15.27
N PRO A 401 6.80 30.68 16.03
CA PRO A 401 5.69 29.90 15.48
C PRO A 401 4.44 30.75 15.22
N GLY A 402 4.30 31.91 15.87
CA GLY A 402 3.06 32.70 15.89
C GLY A 402 2.49 33.06 14.51
N TRP A 403 3.35 33.30 13.50
CA TRP A 403 2.89 33.63 12.15
C TRP A 403 2.09 32.49 11.48
N LEU A 404 2.23 31.24 11.95
CA LEU A 404 1.43 30.11 11.44
C LEU A 404 -0.07 30.30 11.66
N ALA A 405 -0.47 31.11 12.65
CA ALA A 405 -1.86 31.44 12.95
C ALA A 405 -2.35 32.72 12.23
N GLU A 406 -1.43 33.53 11.70
CA GLU A 406 -1.75 34.82 11.08
C GLU A 406 -1.90 34.68 9.55
N PRO A 407 -2.64 35.56 8.88
CA PRO A 407 -2.70 35.59 7.42
C PRO A 407 -1.32 35.73 6.77
N HIS A 408 -1.07 35.00 5.70
CA HIS A 408 0.18 35.06 4.94
C HIS A 408 -0.06 34.92 3.44
N GLY A 409 0.34 35.95 2.68
CA GLY A 409 0.06 36.01 1.24
C GLY A 409 -1.44 36.04 0.97
N ALA A 410 -1.91 35.13 0.10
CA ALA A 410 -3.33 34.97 -0.20
C ALA A 410 -4.06 34.00 0.76
N SER A 411 -3.32 33.29 1.62
CA SER A 411 -3.88 32.30 2.54
C SER A 411 -4.29 32.94 3.87
N ARG A 412 -5.34 32.39 4.48
CA ARG A 412 -5.92 32.91 5.73
C ARG A 412 -5.02 32.65 6.93
N THR A 413 -4.19 31.61 6.86
CA THR A 413 -3.20 31.29 7.90
C THR A 413 -1.83 31.01 7.30
N GLY A 414 -0.78 31.23 8.08
CA GLY A 414 0.58 30.87 7.74
C GLY A 414 0.77 29.36 7.56
N LEU A 415 0.02 28.54 8.30
CA LEU A 415 0.01 27.08 8.11
C LEU A 415 -0.48 26.70 6.70
N GLU A 416 -1.59 27.28 6.23
CA GLU A 416 -2.08 27.06 4.87
C GLU A 416 -1.04 27.43 3.82
N SER A 417 -0.44 28.61 3.97
CA SER A 417 0.61 29.07 3.06
C SER A 417 1.82 28.12 3.08
N LEU A 418 2.25 27.67 4.26
CA LEU A 418 3.39 26.76 4.39
C LEU A 418 3.12 25.42 3.70
N VAL A 419 1.93 24.86 3.88
CA VAL A 419 1.55 23.60 3.22
C VAL A 419 1.58 23.79 1.71
N HIS A 420 0.93 24.84 1.18
CA HIS A 420 0.87 25.09 -0.25
C HIS A 420 2.26 25.31 -0.86
N GLU A 421 3.08 26.17 -0.24
CA GLU A 421 4.41 26.50 -0.73
C GLU A 421 5.35 25.29 -0.69
N THR A 422 5.24 24.43 0.33
CA THR A 422 6.01 23.18 0.41
C THR A 422 5.60 22.17 -0.65
N VAL A 423 4.30 22.00 -0.89
CA VAL A 423 3.79 21.13 -1.95
C VAL A 423 4.21 21.64 -3.33
N ARG A 424 4.10 22.96 -3.58
CA ARG A 424 4.53 23.57 -4.84
C ARG A 424 6.04 23.43 -5.05
N ALA A 425 6.85 23.71 -4.03
CA ALA A 425 8.30 23.52 -4.09
C ALA A 425 8.68 22.06 -4.36
N SER A 426 7.97 21.11 -3.74
CA SER A 426 8.17 19.68 -3.97
C SER A 426 7.80 19.25 -5.39
N THR A 427 6.78 19.84 -5.99
CA THR A 427 6.43 19.58 -7.39
C THR A 427 7.62 19.88 -8.31
N ALA A 428 8.27 21.04 -8.10
CA ALA A 428 9.40 21.47 -8.90
C ALA A 428 10.70 20.71 -8.58
N ALA A 429 11.08 20.60 -7.30
CA ALA A 429 12.36 20.03 -6.90
C ALA A 429 12.51 18.55 -7.29
N PHE A 430 11.41 17.79 -7.22
CA PHE A 430 11.42 16.37 -7.54
C PHE A 430 11.04 16.05 -8.99
N ASP A 431 10.81 17.06 -9.84
CA ASP A 431 10.26 16.85 -11.19
C ASP A 431 9.03 15.90 -11.13
N ALA A 432 8.08 16.27 -10.28
CA ALA A 432 6.85 15.51 -10.06
C ALA A 432 5.73 16.14 -10.89
N ASP A 433 4.90 15.31 -11.53
CA ASP A 433 3.72 15.79 -12.25
C ASP A 433 2.66 16.32 -11.28
N PHE A 434 2.58 15.74 -10.09
CA PHE A 434 1.77 16.25 -8.98
C PHE A 434 2.50 16.05 -7.66
N ALA A 435 2.43 17.04 -6.79
CA ALA A 435 2.70 16.86 -5.36
C ALA A 435 1.43 17.14 -4.55
N MET A 436 1.34 16.55 -3.37
CA MET A 436 0.19 16.75 -2.48
C MET A 436 0.53 16.57 -1.01
N SER A 437 -0.20 17.30 -0.17
CA SER A 437 -0.18 17.13 1.29
C SER A 437 -1.60 17.24 1.84
N ARG A 438 -1.88 16.52 2.93
CA ARG A 438 -3.21 16.44 3.53
C ARG A 438 -3.17 16.66 5.03
N GLY A 439 -4.33 16.97 5.60
CA GLY A 439 -4.51 17.12 7.04
C GLY A 439 -5.98 17.30 7.41
N MET A 440 -6.20 17.75 8.64
CA MET A 440 -7.51 18.15 9.14
C MET A 440 -7.68 19.66 8.97
N ARG A 441 -8.89 20.12 8.66
CA ARG A 441 -9.18 21.54 8.46
C ARG A 441 -9.06 22.36 9.74
N SER A 442 -9.76 21.96 10.80
CA SER A 442 -9.81 22.74 12.03
C SER A 442 -9.01 22.07 13.14
N LEU A 443 -7.81 22.57 13.41
CA LEU A 443 -7.05 22.17 14.60
C LEU A 443 -7.74 22.65 15.88
N THR A 444 -8.47 23.76 15.80
CA THR A 444 -9.33 24.31 16.87
C THR A 444 -10.39 23.30 17.30
N ALA A 445 -11.19 22.78 16.37
CA ALA A 445 -12.22 21.78 16.67
C ALA A 445 -11.62 20.49 17.25
N LEU A 446 -10.49 20.03 16.69
CA LEU A 446 -9.80 18.86 17.22
C LEU A 446 -9.32 19.05 18.65
N THR A 447 -8.70 20.19 18.94
CA THR A 447 -8.19 20.49 20.29
C THR A 447 -9.33 20.60 21.30
N ALA A 448 -10.47 21.19 20.90
CA ALA A 448 -11.66 21.29 21.75
C ALA A 448 -12.24 19.90 22.07
N ALA A 449 -12.50 19.07 21.05
CA ALA A 449 -13.05 17.73 21.22
C ALA A 449 -12.12 16.84 22.07
N LEU A 450 -10.80 16.94 21.87
CA LEU A 450 -9.81 16.20 22.66
C LEU A 450 -9.81 16.61 24.14
N ARG A 451 -9.92 17.90 24.45
CA ARG A 451 -10.04 18.38 25.85
C ARG A 451 -11.32 17.88 26.52
N GLY A 452 -12.42 17.80 25.76
CA GLY A 452 -13.68 17.27 26.22
C GLY A 452 -13.72 15.74 26.35
N GLY A 453 -12.74 15.03 25.77
CA GLY A 453 -12.78 13.57 25.65
C GLY A 453 -13.93 13.08 24.75
N ASP A 454 -14.37 13.90 23.79
CA ASP A 454 -15.53 13.62 22.93
C ASP A 454 -15.14 12.73 21.74
N TRP A 455 -14.89 11.46 22.02
CA TRP A 455 -14.58 10.47 20.99
C TRP A 455 -15.73 10.28 19.97
N PRO A 456 -17.01 10.26 20.38
CA PRO A 456 -18.13 10.19 19.44
C PRO A 456 -18.15 11.35 18.43
N GLU A 457 -17.87 12.58 18.85
CA GLU A 457 -17.78 13.74 17.95
C GLU A 457 -16.68 13.56 16.89
N ILE A 458 -15.46 13.23 17.32
CA ILE A 458 -14.34 12.99 16.40
C ILE A 458 -14.66 11.81 15.46
N ALA A 459 -15.33 10.77 16.00
CA ALA A 459 -15.80 9.61 15.25
C ALA A 459 -16.96 9.93 14.28
N ALA A 460 -17.63 11.08 14.41
CA ALA A 460 -18.69 11.49 13.51
C ALA A 460 -18.21 12.37 12.34
N TRP A 461 -17.00 12.94 12.40
CA TRP A 461 -16.47 13.79 11.33
C TRP A 461 -16.36 13.05 9.98
N ASP A 462 -16.74 13.74 8.92
CA ASP A 462 -16.80 13.28 7.54
C ASP A 462 -15.79 14.03 6.63
N LEU A 463 -15.78 13.72 5.33
CA LEU A 463 -14.76 14.21 4.39
C LEU A 463 -14.50 15.73 4.40
N PRO A 464 -15.53 16.61 4.48
CA PRO A 464 -15.34 18.06 4.61
C PRO A 464 -14.45 18.52 5.76
N HIS A 465 -14.30 17.74 6.84
CA HIS A 465 -13.42 18.08 7.97
C HIS A 465 -11.93 17.93 7.63
N PHE A 466 -11.61 17.41 6.45
CA PHE A 466 -10.26 17.17 5.98
C PHE A 466 -9.98 17.98 4.72
N PHE A 467 -8.70 18.24 4.47
CA PHE A 467 -8.23 18.87 3.24
C PHE A 467 -7.11 18.04 2.61
N CYS A 468 -6.89 18.27 1.33
CA CYS A 468 -5.66 17.88 0.67
C CYS A 468 -5.32 18.93 -0.39
N CYS A 469 -4.17 19.58 -0.23
CA CYS A 469 -3.56 20.46 -1.22
C CYS A 469 -2.93 19.58 -2.31
N VAL A 470 -3.33 19.76 -3.57
CA VAL A 470 -2.75 19.07 -4.72
C VAL A 470 -2.29 20.12 -5.71
N VAL A 471 -1.01 20.10 -6.04
CA VAL A 471 -0.39 21.04 -6.98
C VAL A 471 0.18 20.24 -8.16
N PRO A 472 -0.34 20.43 -9.39
CA PRO A 472 0.25 19.86 -10.58
C PRO A 472 1.45 20.68 -11.08
N ALA A 473 2.39 20.03 -11.76
CA ALA A 473 3.29 20.72 -12.67
C ALA A 473 2.50 21.27 -13.86
N PRO A 474 2.78 22.50 -14.36
CA PRO A 474 2.05 23.05 -15.50
C PRO A 474 2.04 22.13 -16.75
N ASP A 475 3.16 21.43 -16.99
CA ASP A 475 3.32 20.53 -18.13
C ASP A 475 2.56 19.21 -18.00
N ALA A 476 2.07 18.86 -16.80
CA ALA A 476 1.29 17.64 -16.57
C ALA A 476 -0.04 17.63 -17.35
N ARG A 477 -0.50 18.79 -17.85
CA ARG A 477 -1.69 18.90 -18.71
C ARG A 477 -1.63 17.99 -19.94
N ARG A 478 -0.42 17.67 -20.43
CA ARG A 478 -0.20 16.77 -21.58
C ARG A 478 -0.81 15.38 -21.39
N TYR A 479 -0.91 14.91 -20.14
CA TYR A 479 -1.51 13.61 -19.82
C TYR A 479 -3.04 13.62 -19.88
N PHE A 480 -3.65 14.80 -19.91
CA PHE A 480 -5.07 15.03 -19.80
C PHE A 480 -5.65 15.63 -21.09
N GLY A 481 -5.01 15.36 -22.23
CA GLY A 481 -5.41 15.88 -23.54
C GLY A 481 -5.20 17.39 -23.66
N ASP A 482 -4.14 17.90 -23.04
CA ASP A 482 -3.80 19.33 -22.94
C ASP A 482 -4.91 20.20 -22.32
N SER A 483 -5.80 19.59 -21.52
CA SER A 483 -6.93 20.28 -20.87
C SER A 483 -6.62 20.63 -19.42
N ALA A 484 -6.50 21.92 -19.13
CA ALA A 484 -6.36 22.43 -17.76
C ALA A 484 -7.57 22.06 -16.88
N ALA A 485 -8.78 22.07 -17.45
CA ALA A 485 -9.99 21.66 -16.74
C ALA A 485 -9.98 20.17 -16.34
N HIS A 486 -9.51 19.29 -17.23
CA HIS A 486 -9.36 17.86 -16.92
C HIS A 486 -8.26 17.63 -15.88
N MET A 487 -7.15 18.35 -15.96
CA MET A 487 -6.09 18.31 -14.94
C MET A 487 -6.60 18.79 -13.57
N ALA A 488 -7.40 19.86 -13.51
CA ALA A 488 -8.03 20.32 -12.28
C ALA A 488 -9.00 19.28 -11.70
N ASP A 489 -9.83 18.65 -12.54
CA ASP A 489 -10.71 17.55 -12.13
C ASP A 489 -9.92 16.34 -11.58
N ALA A 490 -8.79 16.01 -12.20
CA ALA A 490 -7.90 14.94 -11.73
C ALA A 490 -7.27 15.30 -10.38
N ALA A 491 -6.75 16.53 -10.23
CA ALA A 491 -6.19 17.02 -8.96
C ALA A 491 -7.22 16.99 -7.83
N TRP A 492 -8.46 17.40 -8.10
CA TRP A 492 -9.55 17.30 -7.12
C TRP A 492 -9.91 15.85 -6.79
N ALA A 493 -9.94 14.94 -7.79
CA ALA A 493 -10.19 13.53 -7.54
C ALA A 493 -9.12 12.91 -6.62
N MET A 494 -7.85 13.29 -6.81
CA MET A 494 -6.76 12.93 -5.90
C MET A 494 -6.99 13.51 -4.49
N SER A 495 -7.31 14.81 -4.40
CA SER A 495 -7.59 15.50 -3.12
C SER A 495 -8.72 14.81 -2.34
N ALA A 496 -9.85 14.52 -2.99
CA ALA A 496 -10.99 13.85 -2.37
C ALA A 496 -10.63 12.43 -1.88
N ARG A 497 -9.83 11.69 -2.65
CA ARG A 497 -9.35 10.36 -2.22
C ARG A 497 -8.39 10.46 -1.03
N MET A 498 -7.61 11.54 -0.92
CA MET A 498 -6.72 11.79 0.21
C MET A 498 -7.47 12.25 1.47
N GLN A 499 -8.53 13.05 1.32
CA GLN A 499 -9.45 13.35 2.42
C GLN A 499 -10.07 12.06 3.00
N TYR A 500 -10.44 11.10 2.14
CA TYR A 500 -10.91 9.78 2.57
C TYR A 500 -9.84 8.98 3.35
N ASN A 501 -8.56 9.11 3.00
CA ASN A 501 -7.49 8.51 3.79
C ASN A 501 -7.40 9.15 5.18
N SER A 502 -7.41 10.48 5.26
CA SER A 502 -7.39 11.20 6.56
C SER A 502 -8.58 10.82 7.44
N TRP A 503 -9.76 10.72 6.83
CA TRP A 503 -10.98 10.27 7.48
C TRP A 503 -10.83 8.89 8.14
N HIS A 504 -10.20 7.92 7.48
CA HIS A 504 -9.94 6.61 8.10
C HIS A 504 -8.83 6.65 9.17
N PHE A 505 -7.72 7.32 8.90
CA PHE A 505 -6.55 7.26 9.78
C PHE A 505 -6.76 8.00 11.09
N LEU A 506 -7.54 9.08 11.10
CA LEU A 506 -7.84 9.81 12.33
C LEU A 506 -8.50 8.90 13.37
N ALA A 507 -9.56 8.18 12.99
CA ALA A 507 -10.23 7.22 13.87
C ALA A 507 -9.34 6.04 14.28
N GLY A 508 -8.41 5.63 13.40
CA GLY A 508 -7.39 4.63 13.69
C GLY A 508 -6.53 4.95 14.93
N ASN A 509 -6.32 6.24 15.23
CA ASN A 509 -5.51 6.74 16.35
C ASN A 509 -6.28 6.94 17.68
N LEU A 510 -7.61 6.78 17.67
CA LEU A 510 -8.46 7.01 18.85
C LEU A 510 -8.58 5.75 19.74
N PRO A 511 -8.87 5.93 21.04
CA PRO A 511 -9.26 4.82 21.92
C PRO A 511 -10.44 4.03 21.32
N LYS A 512 -10.40 2.70 21.43
CA LYS A 512 -11.41 1.81 20.83
C LYS A 512 -12.67 1.68 21.69
N VAL A 513 -13.28 2.81 22.02
CA VAL A 513 -14.64 2.86 22.59
C VAL A 513 -15.66 2.37 21.55
N PRO A 514 -16.89 1.93 21.95
CA PRO A 514 -17.84 1.28 21.04
C PRO A 514 -18.11 2.04 19.74
N GLU A 515 -18.25 3.37 19.79
CA GLU A 515 -18.50 4.23 18.65
C GLU A 515 -17.32 4.26 17.66
N VAL A 516 -16.09 4.28 18.18
CA VAL A 516 -14.86 4.24 17.38
C VAL A 516 -14.65 2.84 16.80
N ALA A 517 -14.91 1.79 17.57
CA ALA A 517 -14.76 0.41 17.13
C ALA A 517 -15.74 0.05 15.99
N ALA A 518 -16.97 0.57 16.06
CA ALA A 518 -18.01 0.39 15.05
C ALA A 518 -17.74 1.17 13.74
N ARG A 519 -16.90 2.22 13.78
CA ARG A 519 -16.52 3.02 12.60
C ARG A 519 -15.54 2.25 11.71
N ASP A 520 -15.67 2.46 10.40
CA ASP A 520 -14.67 2.02 9.43
C ASP A 520 -13.38 2.86 9.55
N TYR A 521 -12.26 2.19 9.80
CA TYR A 521 -10.94 2.79 9.92
C TYR A 521 -9.87 1.81 9.46
N PHE A 522 -8.74 2.36 9.00
CA PHE A 522 -7.53 1.60 8.72
C PHE A 522 -6.50 1.85 9.80
N VAL A 523 -5.55 0.91 9.95
CA VAL A 523 -4.35 1.17 10.74
C VAL A 523 -3.59 2.35 10.09
N PRO A 524 -3.30 3.42 10.84
CA PRO A 524 -2.58 4.56 10.28
C PRO A 524 -1.20 4.16 9.77
N PRO A 525 -0.76 4.69 8.61
CA PRO A 525 0.56 4.37 8.08
C PRO A 525 1.67 5.09 8.86
N THR A 526 2.73 4.37 9.20
CA THR A 526 3.83 4.88 10.04
C THR A 526 5.19 4.89 9.34
N ILE A 527 5.28 4.41 8.09
CA ILE A 527 6.52 4.39 7.31
C ILE A 527 6.24 4.84 5.88
N PRO A 528 7.20 5.49 5.22
CA PRO A 528 7.08 5.91 3.83
C PRO A 528 7.08 4.73 2.85
N ASP A 529 6.66 4.99 1.61
CA ASP A 529 6.71 4.02 0.52
C ASP A 529 7.01 4.64 -0.85
N ILE A 530 7.64 3.84 -1.72
CA ILE A 530 7.80 4.05 -3.16
C ILE A 530 6.90 3.03 -3.86
N ALA A 531 6.06 3.47 -4.80
CA ALA A 531 5.23 2.58 -5.60
C ALA A 531 5.59 2.63 -7.08
N TYR A 532 5.58 1.46 -7.70
CA TYR A 532 5.89 1.24 -9.12
C TYR A 532 4.66 0.80 -9.89
N TYR A 533 4.39 1.43 -11.02
CA TYR A 533 3.28 1.08 -11.94
C TYR A 533 1.93 0.94 -11.21
N SER A 534 1.61 1.91 -10.36
CA SER A 534 0.35 1.93 -9.59
C SER A 534 -0.89 2.15 -10.46
N ASP A 535 -0.69 2.58 -11.71
CA ASP A 535 -1.67 2.84 -12.75
C ASP A 535 -2.23 1.55 -13.37
N GLN A 536 -1.85 0.39 -12.83
CA GLN A 536 -2.34 -0.91 -13.29
C GLN A 536 -3.56 -1.40 -12.49
N HIS A 537 -3.71 -1.05 -11.20
CA HIS A 537 -4.62 -1.79 -10.30
C HIS A 537 -5.97 -1.16 -9.99
N HIS A 538 -6.04 0.16 -9.92
CA HIS A 538 -7.22 0.86 -9.45
C HIS A 538 -7.75 1.80 -10.53
N HIS A 539 -9.05 1.79 -10.84
CA HIS A 539 -9.63 2.67 -11.86
C HIS A 539 -9.27 4.14 -11.66
N GLY A 540 -9.26 4.62 -10.41
CA GLY A 540 -8.81 5.97 -10.10
C GLY A 540 -7.33 6.22 -10.42
N HIS A 541 -6.45 5.23 -10.22
CA HIS A 541 -5.04 5.33 -10.61
C HIS A 541 -4.87 5.29 -12.12
N VAL A 542 -5.60 4.43 -12.83
CA VAL A 542 -5.58 4.34 -14.30
C VAL A 542 -6.03 5.67 -14.91
N ALA A 543 -7.16 6.22 -14.42
CA ALA A 543 -7.73 7.46 -14.91
C ALA A 543 -6.81 8.66 -14.67
N ALA A 544 -6.20 8.74 -13.47
CA ALA A 544 -5.29 9.81 -13.10
C ALA A 544 -3.81 9.52 -13.44
N LYS A 545 -3.55 8.46 -14.22
CA LYS A 545 -2.20 8.02 -14.65
C LYS A 545 -1.20 7.89 -13.49
N VAL A 546 -1.64 7.38 -12.33
CA VAL A 546 -0.82 7.30 -11.11
C VAL A 546 0.25 6.22 -11.24
N ARG A 547 1.38 6.51 -11.91
CA ARG A 547 2.34 5.47 -12.30
C ARG A 547 3.41 5.24 -11.25
N PHE A 548 4.17 6.26 -10.89
CA PHE A 548 5.22 6.19 -9.87
C PHE A 548 4.89 7.15 -8.74
N THR A 549 4.97 6.70 -7.48
CA THR A 549 4.64 7.55 -6.35
C THR A 549 5.60 7.41 -5.20
N ILE A 550 5.80 8.51 -4.47
CA ILE A 550 6.27 8.48 -3.08
C ILE A 550 5.09 8.83 -2.18
N ARG A 551 4.96 8.15 -1.04
CA ARG A 551 4.15 8.61 0.10
C ARG A 551 5.04 8.63 1.33
N SER A 552 5.20 9.78 1.97
CA SER A 552 5.80 9.89 3.30
C SER A 552 4.75 10.35 4.32
N PRO A 553 4.23 9.43 5.16
CA PRO A 553 3.34 9.78 6.26
C PRO A 553 4.12 10.23 7.49
N GLN A 554 3.61 11.24 8.20
CA GLN A 554 4.24 11.76 9.41
C GLN A 554 3.26 11.81 10.58
N PRO A 555 3.73 11.50 11.80
CA PRO A 555 2.94 11.71 12.99
C PRO A 555 2.87 13.20 13.35
N VAL A 556 1.74 13.63 13.90
CA VAL A 556 1.61 14.96 14.53
C VAL A 556 1.09 14.79 15.94
N ARG A 557 1.70 15.50 16.88
CA ARG A 557 1.22 15.56 18.26
C ARG A 557 0.24 16.71 18.43
N VAL A 558 -0.95 16.41 18.94
CA VAL A 558 -1.97 17.40 19.32
C VAL A 558 -2.30 17.16 20.79
N LEU A 559 -2.02 18.15 21.63
CA LEU A 559 -2.02 18.00 23.10
C LEU A 559 -1.07 16.87 23.56
N ASP A 560 -1.61 15.88 24.27
CA ASP A 560 -0.90 14.71 24.80
C ASP A 560 -0.96 13.49 23.87
N ARG A 561 -1.64 13.60 22.71
CA ARG A 561 -1.83 12.48 21.77
C ARG A 561 -1.01 12.64 20.50
N THR A 562 -0.36 11.56 20.09
CA THR A 562 0.25 11.42 18.76
C THR A 562 -0.76 10.81 17.79
N PHE A 563 -0.93 11.44 16.63
CA PHE A 563 -1.71 10.92 15.53
C PHE A 563 -0.77 10.47 14.41
N ASP A 564 -0.63 9.16 14.21
CA ASP A 564 0.14 8.59 13.12
C ASP A 564 -0.54 8.85 11.77
N GLY A 565 0.26 9.13 10.73
CA GLY A 565 -0.22 9.41 9.38
C GLY A 565 -1.17 10.61 9.27
N PHE A 566 -1.05 11.57 10.21
CA PHE A 566 -1.91 12.76 10.30
C PHE A 566 -1.72 13.68 9.11
N VAL A 567 -0.46 13.92 8.74
CA VAL A 567 -0.07 14.55 7.47
C VAL A 567 0.72 13.56 6.62
N ASP A 568 0.76 13.81 5.32
CA ASP A 568 1.74 13.19 4.43
C ASP A 568 2.22 14.18 3.37
N LEU A 569 3.37 13.87 2.77
CA LEU A 569 3.76 14.40 1.46
C LEU A 569 3.68 13.24 0.47
N ARG A 570 3.00 13.45 -0.65
CA ARG A 570 3.02 12.50 -1.76
C ARG A 570 3.46 13.15 -3.04
N LEU A 571 4.23 12.40 -3.81
CA LEU A 571 4.74 12.78 -5.12
C LEU A 571 4.21 11.77 -6.14
N LEU A 572 3.92 12.24 -7.34
CA LEU A 572 3.40 11.45 -8.42
C LEU A 572 4.10 11.83 -9.73
N ARG A 573 4.59 10.82 -10.45
CA ARG A 573 4.91 10.88 -11.88
C ARG A 573 3.95 9.99 -12.68
N CYS A 574 3.41 10.56 -13.75
CA CYS A 574 2.56 9.90 -14.73
C CYS A 574 3.37 9.07 -15.73
N GLU A 575 4.61 9.46 -16.01
CA GLU A 575 5.57 8.72 -16.82
C GLU A 575 7.03 8.98 -16.41
N GLY A 576 8.00 8.47 -17.17
CA GLY A 576 9.41 8.74 -16.93
C GLY A 576 10.08 7.74 -15.99
N LEU A 577 11.13 8.21 -15.30
CA LEU A 577 11.89 7.36 -14.38
C LEU A 577 11.15 7.19 -13.04
N PRO A 578 11.15 5.97 -12.46
CA PRO A 578 10.65 5.77 -11.12
C PRO A 578 11.44 6.60 -10.10
N TYR A 579 10.78 6.94 -8.98
CA TYR A 579 11.48 7.48 -7.82
C TYR A 579 12.43 6.44 -7.21
N GLY A 580 13.57 6.92 -6.70
CA GLY A 580 14.56 6.14 -5.98
C GLY A 580 14.51 6.34 -4.46
N GLU A 581 15.38 5.61 -3.76
CA GLU A 581 15.49 5.71 -2.30
C GLU A 581 15.89 7.12 -1.83
N GLN A 582 16.77 7.80 -2.55
CA GLN A 582 17.22 9.16 -2.19
C GLN A 582 16.11 10.21 -2.38
N ASP A 583 15.26 10.05 -3.41
CA ASP A 583 14.04 10.87 -3.56
C ASP A 583 13.13 10.68 -2.33
N LEU A 584 12.90 9.42 -1.91
CA LEU A 584 12.08 9.12 -0.73
C LEU A 584 12.66 9.74 0.54
N LEU A 585 13.97 9.70 0.74
CA LEU A 585 14.62 10.26 1.93
C LEU A 585 14.49 11.79 1.99
N ALA A 586 14.62 12.49 0.85
CA ALA A 586 14.41 13.94 0.79
C ALA A 586 12.92 14.29 0.99
N ALA A 587 12.01 13.54 0.35
CA ALA A 587 10.57 13.73 0.51
C ALA A 587 10.11 13.44 1.95
N ASP A 588 10.73 12.48 2.63
CA ASP A 588 10.44 12.17 4.04
C ASP A 588 10.81 13.34 4.96
N ARG A 589 11.96 13.98 4.73
CA ARG A 589 12.36 15.19 5.44
C ARG A 589 11.41 16.36 5.18
N ALA A 590 11.01 16.57 3.92
CA ALA A 590 10.07 17.62 3.54
C ALA A 590 8.70 17.40 4.18
N SER A 591 8.22 16.15 4.22
CA SER A 591 7.01 15.79 4.96
C SER A 591 7.15 16.08 6.46
N GLY A 592 8.30 15.73 7.05
CA GLY A 592 8.61 16.01 8.45
C GLY A 592 8.57 17.51 8.78
N PHE A 593 9.00 18.37 7.85
CA PHE A 593 8.87 19.83 7.98
C PHE A 593 7.41 20.29 8.03
N ILE A 594 6.53 19.76 7.17
CA ILE A 594 5.07 20.03 7.23
C ILE A 594 4.49 19.55 8.56
N ALA A 595 4.87 18.35 9.01
CA ALA A 595 4.39 17.79 10.27
C ALA A 595 4.82 18.63 11.48
N LYS A 596 6.06 19.13 11.47
CA LYS A 596 6.58 20.04 12.49
C LYS A 596 5.79 21.35 12.55
N ALA A 597 5.56 21.98 11.40
CA ALA A 597 4.73 23.19 11.32
C ALA A 597 3.30 22.94 11.84
N THR A 598 2.71 21.80 11.47
CA THR A 598 1.36 21.41 11.92
C THR A 598 1.31 21.18 13.44
N GLY A 599 2.34 20.57 14.03
CA GLY A 599 2.46 20.38 15.48
C GLY A 599 2.62 21.70 16.23
N LEU A 600 3.39 22.65 15.70
CA LEU A 600 3.51 24.00 16.26
C LEU A 600 2.18 24.75 16.21
N ALA A 601 1.48 24.67 15.09
CA ALA A 601 0.13 25.24 14.94
C ALA A 601 -0.86 24.64 15.96
N ALA A 602 -0.83 23.31 16.16
CA ALA A 602 -1.62 22.67 17.20
C ALA A 602 -1.27 23.18 18.62
N GLY A 603 0.02 23.47 18.88
CA GLY A 603 0.47 24.11 20.11
C GLY A 603 -0.09 25.52 20.31
N LEU A 604 -0.12 26.34 19.25
CA LEU A 604 -0.73 27.67 19.28
C LEU A 604 -2.23 27.61 19.57
N VAL A 605 -2.94 26.66 18.95
CA VAL A 605 -4.37 26.43 19.21
C VAL A 605 -4.61 26.00 20.66
N ALA A 606 -3.74 25.14 21.21
CA ALA A 606 -3.80 24.82 22.63
C ALA A 606 -3.58 26.07 23.51
N GLY A 607 -2.81 27.05 23.05
CA GLY A 607 -2.62 28.37 23.67
C GLY A 607 -3.75 29.37 23.44
N GLY A 608 -4.77 29.04 22.64
CA GLY A 608 -5.95 29.88 22.39
C GLY A 608 -6.02 30.52 21.00
N ALA A 609 -5.09 30.23 20.08
CA ALA A 609 -5.22 30.63 18.69
C ALA A 609 -6.36 29.88 17.99
N ASP A 610 -6.91 30.47 16.92
CA ASP A 610 -7.87 29.81 16.03
C ASP A 610 -7.22 29.54 14.67
N ILE A 611 -7.05 28.26 14.32
CA ILE A 611 -6.39 27.85 13.08
C ILE A 611 -7.30 26.89 12.32
N GLU A 612 -7.81 27.37 11.20
CA GLU A 612 -8.61 26.61 10.24
C GLU A 612 -8.06 26.74 8.82
N VAL A 613 -7.88 25.60 8.15
CA VAL A 613 -7.58 25.51 6.73
C VAL A 613 -8.88 25.59 5.92
N THR A 614 -9.08 26.73 5.28
CA THR A 614 -10.18 27.08 4.40
C THR A 614 -9.90 26.82 2.91
N ASP A 615 -8.64 26.78 2.50
CA ASP A 615 -8.23 26.51 1.12
C ASP A 615 -8.36 25.02 0.71
N PHE A 616 -7.94 24.70 -0.52
CA PHE A 616 -7.82 23.33 -1.07
C PHE A 616 -9.14 22.57 -1.22
N ASP A 617 -10.23 23.27 -1.47
CA ASP A 617 -11.48 22.66 -1.91
C ASP A 617 -11.58 22.60 -3.45
N SER A 618 -12.69 22.09 -3.97
CA SER A 618 -12.90 21.94 -5.42
C SER A 618 -12.86 23.26 -6.19
N ARG A 619 -13.22 24.37 -5.54
CA ARG A 619 -13.17 25.71 -6.15
C ARG A 619 -11.75 26.24 -6.16
N TRP A 620 -11.02 26.08 -5.05
CA TRP A 620 -9.61 26.44 -5.00
C TRP A 620 -8.82 25.74 -6.11
N HIS A 621 -9.01 24.43 -6.30
CA HIS A 621 -8.33 23.69 -7.38
C HIS A 621 -8.75 24.15 -8.78
N TRP A 622 -9.97 24.67 -8.95
CA TRP A 622 -10.38 25.25 -10.23
C TRP A 622 -9.63 26.57 -10.49
N GLU A 623 -9.70 27.48 -9.53
CA GLU A 623 -9.11 28.83 -9.61
C GLU A 623 -7.58 28.80 -9.71
N THR A 624 -6.91 27.77 -9.18
CA THR A 624 -5.44 27.69 -9.19
C THR A 624 -4.84 26.86 -10.32
N ILE A 625 -5.65 26.05 -11.01
CA ILE A 625 -5.17 25.10 -12.03
C ILE A 625 -5.78 25.38 -13.40
N ALA A 626 -7.05 25.75 -13.47
CA ALA A 626 -7.80 25.89 -14.72
C ALA A 626 -7.96 27.35 -15.19
N GLU A 627 -7.90 28.31 -14.26
CA GLU A 627 -7.91 29.76 -14.51
C GLU A 627 -6.49 30.31 -14.41
#